data_AF-R6KYT9-F1
#
_entry.id   AF-R6KYT9-F1
#
_cell.length_a   1.000
_cell.length_b   1.000
_cell.length_c   1.000
_cell.angle_alpha   90.00
_cell.angle_beta   90.00
_cell.angle_gamma   90.00
#
_symmetry.space_group_name_H-M   'P 1'
#
loop_
_entity.id
_entity.type
_entity.pdbx_description
1 polymer ?
#
loop_
_entity_poly.entity_id
_entity_poly.type
_entity_poly.pdbx_seq_one_letter_code
_entity_poly.pdbx_strand_id
1 'polypeptide(L)'
;MRFETKRERELRRKRQKRSAILGMVFAMLVVVGLGILLWNGKKRIEAKNVEYEKEITELQAQLDDEQKRTDELNEYKKYIQTKKYVEDVAKDKFGLVYPDEIIFRGKK
;
A
#
# COMPACT_ATOMS: atom_id res chain seq x y z
N MET A 1 78.08 1.78 -0.39
CA MET A 1 76.93 1.52 -1.28
C MET A 1 76.63 0.03 -1.26
N ARG A 2 75.43 -0.41 -0.83
CA ARG A 2 75.04 -1.83 -0.84
C ARG A 2 74.58 -2.21 -2.24
N PHE A 3 75.39 -2.97 -2.96
CA PHE A 3 75.00 -3.57 -4.24
C PHE A 3 74.13 -4.79 -3.95
N GLU A 4 72.82 -4.58 -3.77
CA GLU A 4 71.85 -5.68 -3.73
C GLU A 4 71.96 -6.49 -5.02
N THR A 5 72.13 -7.80 -4.88
CA THR A 5 72.22 -8.70 -6.02
C THR A 5 70.90 -8.72 -6.79
N LYS A 6 70.94 -8.85 -8.12
CA LYS A 6 69.72 -8.85 -8.97
C LYS A 6 68.65 -9.85 -8.48
N ARG A 7 69.06 -10.96 -7.85
CA ARG A 7 68.18 -11.98 -7.24
C ARG A 7 67.38 -11.49 -6.03
N GLU A 8 67.96 -10.65 -5.16
CA GLU A 8 67.26 -10.12 -3.99
C GLU A 8 66.16 -9.13 -4.37
N ARG A 9 66.39 -8.33 -5.44
CA ARG A 9 65.38 -7.42 -5.98
C ARG A 9 64.18 -8.16 -6.58
N GLU A 10 64.42 -9.28 -7.26
CA GLU A 10 63.35 -10.11 -7.83
C GLU A 10 62.52 -10.81 -6.75
N LEU A 11 63.15 -11.28 -5.67
CA LEU A 11 62.44 -11.88 -4.53
C LEU A 11 61.57 -10.86 -3.78
N ARG A 12 62.07 -9.62 -3.58
CA ARG A 12 61.26 -8.53 -3.00
C ARG A 12 60.08 -8.15 -3.89
N ARG A 13 60.28 -8.06 -5.22
CA ARG A 13 59.19 -7.83 -6.19
C ARG A 13 58.17 -8.97 -6.20
N LYS A 14 58.59 -10.24 -6.12
CA LYS A 14 57.66 -11.38 -6.04
C LYS A 14 56.84 -11.37 -4.74
N ARG A 15 57.45 -11.03 -3.60
CA ARG A 15 56.73 -10.86 -2.32
C ARG A 15 55.74 -9.69 -2.36
N GLN A 16 56.16 -8.54 -2.91
CA GLN A 16 55.27 -7.38 -3.10
C GLN A 16 54.10 -7.67 -4.07
N LYS A 17 54.35 -8.39 -5.16
CA LYS A 17 53.28 -8.82 -6.09
C LYS A 17 52.30 -9.78 -5.39
N ARG A 18 52.80 -10.71 -4.57
CA ARG A 18 51.93 -11.62 -3.79
C ARG A 18 51.10 -10.87 -2.74
N SER A 19 51.68 -9.90 -2.03
CA SER A 19 50.92 -9.09 -1.06
C SER A 19 49.90 -8.16 -1.75
N ALA A 20 50.23 -7.61 -2.92
CA ALA A 20 49.30 -6.81 -3.71
C ALA A 20 48.13 -7.65 -4.25
N ILE A 21 48.39 -8.86 -4.72
CA ILE A 21 47.35 -9.81 -5.15
C ILE A 21 46.45 -10.19 -3.97
N LEU A 22 47.03 -10.43 -2.79
CA LEU A 22 46.26 -10.76 -1.59
C LEU A 22 45.33 -9.61 -1.17
N GLY A 23 45.82 -8.37 -1.22
CA GLY A 23 45.00 -7.18 -0.96
C GLY A 23 43.89 -6.99 -1.99
N MET A 24 44.15 -7.29 -3.27
CA MET A 24 43.16 -7.21 -4.33
C MET A 24 42.04 -8.26 -4.19
N VAL A 25 42.39 -9.49 -3.82
CA VAL A 25 41.42 -10.55 -3.53
C VAL A 25 40.54 -10.18 -2.33
N PHE A 26 41.16 -9.61 -1.28
CA PHE A 26 40.41 -9.14 -0.11
C PHE A 26 39.44 -8.00 -0.47
N ALA A 27 39.89 -7.03 -1.28
CA ALA A 27 39.03 -5.96 -1.78
C ALA A 27 37.86 -6.48 -2.63
N MET A 28 38.10 -7.47 -3.50
CA MET A 28 37.03 -8.12 -4.27
C MET A 28 36.01 -8.82 -3.37
N LEU A 29 36.46 -9.54 -2.33
CA LEU A 29 35.56 -10.20 -1.38
C LEU A 29 34.69 -9.20 -0.63
N VAL A 30 35.23 -8.05 -0.24
CA VAL A 30 34.47 -6.97 0.39
C VAL A 30 33.41 -6.40 -0.56
N VAL A 31 33.76 -6.15 -1.83
CA VAL A 31 32.82 -5.63 -2.84
C VAL A 31 31.70 -6.63 -3.11
N VAL A 32 32.01 -7.92 -3.24
CA VAL A 32 31.00 -8.98 -3.42
C VAL A 32 30.09 -9.10 -2.20
N GLY A 33 30.66 -9.06 -0.99
CA GLY A 33 29.89 -9.07 0.25
C GLY A 33 28.92 -7.89 0.36
N LEU A 34 29.38 -6.69 0.03
CA LEU A 34 28.54 -5.49 -0.05
C LEU A 34 27.44 -5.63 -1.12
N GLY A 35 27.76 -6.20 -2.28
CA GLY A 35 26.79 -6.48 -3.35
C GLY A 35 25.66 -7.40 -2.89
N ILE A 36 25.98 -8.48 -2.15
CA ILE A 36 24.99 -9.42 -1.61
C ILE A 36 24.11 -8.73 -0.55
N LEU A 37 24.69 -7.91 0.33
CA LEU A 37 23.95 -7.16 1.34
C LEU A 37 22.95 -6.18 0.72
N LEU A 38 23.36 -5.43 -0.31
CA LEU A 38 22.49 -4.50 -1.02
C LEU A 38 21.37 -5.22 -1.80
N TRP A 39 21.67 -6.39 -2.37
CA TRP A 39 20.69 -7.22 -3.08
C TRP A 39 19.60 -7.75 -2.14
N ASN A 40 19.99 -8.24 -0.96
CA ASN A 40 19.06 -8.70 0.07
C ASN A 40 18.22 -7.55 0.62
N GLY A 41 18.78 -6.33 0.72
CA GLY A 41 18.06 -5.13 1.12
C GLY A 41 16.94 -4.75 0.14
N LYS A 42 17.20 -4.81 -1.17
CA LYS A 42 16.21 -4.47 -2.21
C LYS A 42 14.99 -5.39 -2.20
N LYS A 43 15.18 -6.70 -2.11
CA LYS A 43 14.06 -7.67 -2.12
C LYS A 43 13.08 -7.48 -0.96
N ARG A 44 13.56 -7.00 0.19
CA ARG A 44 12.72 -6.77 1.36
C ARG A 44 11.89 -5.48 1.28
N ILE A 45 12.28 -4.54 0.41
CA ILE A 45 11.56 -3.28 0.21
C ILE A 45 10.43 -3.47 -0.80
N GLU A 46 10.70 -4.20 -1.88
CA GLU A 46 9.72 -4.44 -2.94
C GLU A 46 8.54 -5.28 -2.46
N ALA A 47 8.78 -6.30 -1.63
CA ALA A 47 7.71 -7.09 -1.02
C ALA A 47 6.79 -6.27 -0.11
N LYS A 48 7.34 -5.31 0.62
CA LYS A 48 6.56 -4.42 1.51
C LYS A 48 5.73 -3.42 0.71
N ASN A 49 6.26 -2.92 -0.41
CA ASN A 49 5.52 -1.98 -1.25
C ASN A 49 4.24 -2.60 -1.82
N VAL A 50 4.29 -3.88 -2.24
CA VAL A 50 3.10 -4.59 -2.75
C VAL A 50 2.04 -4.79 -1.65
N GLU A 51 2.47 -5.03 -0.41
CA GLU A 51 1.56 -5.17 0.73
C GLU A 51 0.90 -3.84 1.07
N TYR A 52 1.68 -2.75 1.11
CA TYR A 52 1.14 -1.41 1.35
C TYR A 52 0.20 -0.94 0.23
N GLU A 53 0.50 -1.24 -1.04
CA GLU A 53 -0.41 -0.91 -2.13
C GLU A 53 -1.76 -1.63 -2.00
N LYS A 54 -1.74 -2.91 -1.61
CA LYS A 54 -2.99 -3.65 -1.36
C LYS A 54 -3.79 -3.03 -0.22
N GLU A 55 -3.14 -2.74 0.90
CA GLU A 55 -3.79 -2.11 2.05
C GLU A 55 -4.38 -0.74 1.68
N ILE A 56 -3.67 0.09 0.92
CA ILE A 56 -4.19 1.37 0.41
C ILE A 56 -5.41 1.15 -0.48
N THR A 57 -5.36 0.19 -1.40
CA THR A 57 -6.49 -0.07 -2.31
C THR A 57 -7.72 -0.57 -1.58
N GLU A 58 -7.54 -1.41 -0.56
CA GLU A 58 -8.63 -1.92 0.27
C GLU A 58 -9.25 -0.81 1.13
N LEU A 59 -8.41 -0.01 1.79
CA LEU A 59 -8.86 1.13 2.58
C LEU A 59 -9.58 2.18 1.71
N GLN A 60 -9.09 2.43 0.50
CA GLN A 60 -9.75 3.35 -0.43
C GLN A 60 -11.12 2.81 -0.86
N ALA A 61 -11.24 1.51 -1.13
CA ALA A 61 -12.52 0.89 -1.48
C ALA A 61 -13.53 0.98 -0.32
N GLN A 62 -13.09 0.78 0.92
CA GLN A 62 -13.93 0.95 2.11
C GLN A 62 -14.38 2.41 2.29
N LEU A 63 -13.47 3.36 2.04
CA LEU A 63 -13.77 4.80 2.14
C LEU A 63 -14.80 5.23 1.08
N ASP A 64 -14.66 4.74 -0.14
CA ASP A 64 -15.59 5.03 -1.24
C ASP A 64 -16.98 4.42 -0.99
N ASP A 65 -17.06 3.22 -0.40
CA ASP A 65 -18.32 2.59 -0.01
C ASP A 65 -19.03 3.35 1.12
N GLU A 66 -18.29 3.70 2.18
CA GLU A 66 -18.83 4.51 3.29
C GLU A 66 -19.26 5.92 2.82
N GLN A 67 -18.53 6.52 1.88
CA GLN A 67 -18.93 7.81 1.32
C GLN A 67 -20.25 7.69 0.54
N LYS A 68 -20.42 6.66 -0.29
CA LYS A 68 -21.69 6.39 -0.98
C LYS A 68 -22.84 6.17 -0.02
N ARG A 69 -22.62 5.35 1.02
CA ARG A 69 -23.63 5.10 2.06
C ARG A 69 -24.02 6.40 2.78
N THR A 70 -23.04 7.28 3.02
CA THR A 70 -23.30 8.60 3.63
C THR A 70 -24.16 9.47 2.71
N ASP A 71 -23.88 9.49 1.41
CA ASP A 71 -24.65 10.25 0.44
C ASP A 71 -26.09 9.73 0.31
N GLU A 72 -26.28 8.42 0.23
CA GLU A 72 -27.60 7.77 0.24
C GLU A 72 -28.38 8.10 1.52
N LEU A 73 -27.72 8.07 2.67
CA LEU A 73 -28.35 8.40 3.96
C LEU A 73 -28.76 9.88 4.01
N ASN A 74 -27.97 10.77 3.41
CA ASN A 74 -28.29 12.18 3.30
C ASN A 74 -29.50 12.43 2.38
N GLU A 75 -29.60 11.72 1.25
CA GLU A 75 -30.78 11.79 0.37
C GLU A 75 -32.03 11.24 1.06
N TYR A 76 -31.92 10.09 1.73
CA TYR A 76 -33.00 9.52 2.51
C TYR A 76 -33.46 10.47 3.62
N LYS A 77 -32.51 11.11 4.32
CA LYS A 77 -32.79 12.13 5.34
C LYS A 77 -33.58 13.31 4.77
N LYS A 78 -33.27 13.75 3.54
CA LYS A 78 -34.06 14.80 2.87
C LYS A 78 -35.48 14.31 2.58
N TYR A 79 -35.64 13.09 2.07
CA TYR A 79 -36.95 12.52 1.76
C TYR A 79 -37.86 12.41 3.00
N ILE A 80 -37.36 11.88 4.12
CA ILE A 80 -38.16 11.74 5.35
C ILE A 80 -38.58 13.09 5.96
N GLN A 81 -37.82 14.16 5.68
CA GLN A 81 -38.17 15.52 6.11
C GLN A 81 -39.26 16.17 5.23
N THR A 82 -39.60 15.56 4.09
CA THR A 82 -40.64 16.10 3.21
C THR A 82 -42.02 15.92 3.81
N LYS A 83 -42.93 16.86 3.50
CA LYS A 83 -44.35 16.75 3.84
C LYS A 83 -45.01 15.51 3.22
N LYS A 84 -44.51 15.07 2.06
CA LYS A 84 -44.99 13.86 1.37
C LYS A 84 -44.75 12.60 2.22
N TYR A 85 -43.58 12.46 2.85
CA TYR A 85 -43.33 11.34 3.75
C TYR A 85 -44.26 11.36 4.97
N VAL A 86 -44.52 12.54 5.55
CA VAL A 86 -45.48 12.68 6.66
C VAL A 86 -46.89 12.29 6.23
N GLU A 87 -47.31 12.69 5.04
CA GLU A 87 -48.61 12.34 4.46
C GLU A 87 -48.72 10.84 4.16
N ASP A 88 -47.70 10.25 3.54
CA ASP A 88 -47.63 8.81 3.24
C ASP A 88 -47.70 7.99 4.53
N VAL A 89 -46.95 8.38 5.58
CA VAL A 89 -46.99 7.74 6.90
C VAL A 89 -48.33 7.94 7.60
N ALA A 90 -48.94 9.12 7.47
CA ALA A 90 -50.27 9.43 8.03
C ALA A 90 -51.37 8.58 7.37
N LYS A 91 -51.33 8.43 6.05
CA LYS A 91 -52.24 7.60 5.26
C LYS A 91 -52.06 6.11 5.58
N ASP A 92 -50.82 5.62 5.58
CA ASP A 92 -50.50 4.20 5.78
C ASP A 92 -50.69 3.73 7.23
N LYS A 93 -50.10 4.45 8.21
CA LYS A 93 -50.12 4.01 9.62
C LYS A 93 -51.37 4.43 10.38
N PHE A 94 -51.90 5.61 10.08
CA PHE A 94 -53.02 6.19 10.82
C PHE A 94 -54.33 6.18 10.03
N GLY A 95 -54.32 5.76 8.75
CA GLY A 95 -55.51 5.71 7.91
C GLY A 95 -56.13 7.09 7.64
N LEU A 96 -55.35 8.16 7.83
CA LEU A 96 -55.82 9.53 7.65
C LEU A 96 -55.92 9.84 6.16
N VAL A 97 -57.06 10.36 5.71
CA VAL A 97 -57.29 10.76 4.33
C VAL A 97 -57.84 12.18 4.29
N TYR A 98 -57.60 12.89 3.19
CA TYR A 98 -58.18 14.21 3.04
C TYR A 98 -59.71 14.13 2.90
N PRO A 99 -60.46 15.18 3.30
CA PRO A 99 -61.93 15.16 3.28
C PRO A 99 -62.56 14.88 1.90
N ASP A 100 -61.81 15.16 0.83
CA ASP A 100 -62.17 14.97 -0.58
C ASP A 100 -61.69 13.63 -1.17
N GLU A 101 -60.94 12.81 -0.42
CA GLU A 101 -60.44 11.50 -0.86
C GLU A 101 -61.36 10.34 -0.43
N ILE A 102 -61.68 9.41 -1.35
CA ILE A 102 -62.52 8.23 -1.09
C ILE A 102 -61.66 6.96 -1.10
N ILE A 103 -61.62 6.21 0.02
CA ILE A 103 -60.87 4.94 0.11
C ILE A 103 -61.67 3.78 -0.50
N PHE A 104 -61.18 3.20 -1.59
CA PHE A 104 -61.69 1.93 -2.11
C PHE A 104 -60.95 0.74 -1.50
N ARG A 105 -61.56 0.08 -0.50
CA ARG A 105 -61.09 -1.24 -0.02
C ARG A 105 -61.78 -2.32 -0.85
N GLY A 106 -61.05 -2.96 -1.76
CA GLY A 106 -61.55 -4.13 -2.49
C GLY A 106 -61.92 -5.25 -1.53
N LYS A 107 -63.17 -5.74 -1.58
CA LYS A 107 -63.53 -6.99 -0.91
C LYS A 107 -62.71 -8.12 -1.54
N LYS A 108 -61.91 -8.81 -0.72
CA LYS A 108 -61.56 -10.21 -1.00
C LYS A 108 -62.80 -11.07 -0.79
#